data_AF-A0A6A6B7Y9-F1
#
_entry.id   AF-A0A6A6B7Y9-F1
#
_cell.length_a   1.000
_cell.length_b   1.000
_cell.length_c   1.000
_cell.angle_alpha   90.00
_cell.angle_beta   90.00
_cell.angle_gamma   90.00
#
_symmetry.space_group_name_H-M   'P 1'
#
loop_
_entity.id
_entity.type
_entity.pdbx_description
1 polymer ?
#
loop_
_entity_poly.entity_id
_entity_poly.type
_entity_poly.pdbx_seq_one_letter_code
_entity_poly.pdbx_strand_id
1 'polypeptide(L)'
;MWLQLLNASDLLFFHPVSFEDEGRARLSKAEHPASISASLTRARQQVEWALSRLFNLRHIGTRTQVKNVPAFSRANEDYVPSRTRFLLRRIFTVAVAYLVVDLISSQPPPPDLDAAFSPHKQYVFSRFTEITGEEVLGRFLGTLAFWLSLASLIQLLYNVPAIVAVATGISEPESWPPLTEWMSEGWNLRRFWGLAWHQCLRQPLTTHATYLVSLLSPTGLSESWPLLPRYARLLATFALSGLLHCAAEHAALIPSAEAGALRYFIMQGVGIMVEDAVAGLWQRQQRQEDCVEKGESEGEGGKEVRMWVKAAGWAWVVLWQVWTTPGWSWPFARHARPGVDRMVPGSVIRLLAAGA
;
A
#
# COMPACT_ATOMS: atom_id res chain seq x y z
N MET A 1 -2.42 -1.36 -15.73
CA MET A 1 -1.47 -0.75 -16.70
C MET A 1 -0.70 0.42 -16.08
N TRP A 2 -1.34 1.32 -15.34
CA TRP A 2 -0.66 2.51 -14.76
C TRP A 2 0.48 2.18 -13.78
N LEU A 3 0.36 1.12 -12.96
CA LEU A 3 1.43 0.68 -12.06
C LEU A 3 2.70 0.28 -12.83
N GLN A 4 2.53 -0.43 -13.95
CA GLN A 4 3.62 -0.84 -14.82
C GLN A 4 4.26 0.37 -15.51
N LEU A 5 3.46 1.36 -15.93
CA LEU A 5 3.98 2.59 -16.53
C LEU A 5 4.85 3.37 -15.53
N LEU A 6 4.40 3.48 -14.28
CA LEU A 6 5.15 4.17 -13.23
C LEU A 6 6.44 3.42 -12.85
N ASN A 7 6.41 2.09 -12.88
CA ASN A 7 7.62 1.28 -12.68
C ASN A 7 8.58 1.38 -13.88
N ALA A 8 8.04 1.41 -15.11
CA ALA A 8 8.84 1.60 -16.31
C ALA A 8 9.57 2.94 -16.30
N SER A 9 8.91 4.04 -15.93
CA SER A 9 9.57 5.34 -15.80
C SER A 9 10.64 5.33 -14.71
N ASP A 10 10.39 4.66 -13.58
CA ASP A 10 11.39 4.49 -12.52
C ASP A 10 12.65 3.77 -13.02
N LEU A 11 12.46 2.64 -13.73
CA LEU A 11 13.53 1.85 -14.32
C LEU A 11 14.25 2.53 -15.50
N LEU A 12 13.63 3.49 -16.17
CA LEU A 12 14.24 4.19 -17.31
C LEU A 12 14.99 5.45 -16.89
N PHE A 13 14.46 6.20 -15.92
CA PHE A 13 14.98 7.54 -15.60
C PHE A 13 15.77 7.61 -14.30
N PHE A 14 15.46 6.77 -13.30
CA PHE A 14 16.04 6.91 -11.96
C PHE A 14 16.88 5.70 -11.56
N HIS A 15 16.50 4.52 -12.04
CA HIS A 15 17.20 3.27 -11.80
C HIS A 15 17.45 2.53 -13.12
N PRO A 16 18.25 3.13 -14.04
CA PRO A 16 18.53 2.52 -15.34
C PRO A 16 19.09 1.11 -15.17
N VAL A 17 18.37 0.13 -15.70
CA VAL A 17 18.76 -1.27 -15.73
C VAL A 17 19.15 -1.66 -17.15
N SER A 18 20.21 -2.44 -17.30
CA SER A 18 20.63 -2.99 -18.59
C SER A 18 20.65 -4.51 -18.55
N PHE A 19 20.22 -5.13 -19.66
CA PHE A 19 20.28 -6.58 -19.80
C PHE A 19 21.72 -7.09 -19.75
N GLU A 20 22.67 -6.30 -20.24
CA GLU A 20 24.08 -6.69 -20.28
C GLU A 20 24.72 -6.71 -18.89
N ASP A 21 24.33 -5.79 -17.99
CA ASP A 21 24.89 -5.69 -16.65
C ASP A 21 24.20 -6.63 -15.65
N GLU A 22 22.86 -6.77 -15.73
CA GLU A 22 22.07 -7.49 -14.72
C GLU A 22 21.40 -8.77 -15.26
N GLY A 23 21.10 -8.82 -16.56
CA GLY A 23 20.44 -9.97 -17.19
C GLY A 23 21.41 -11.09 -17.58
N ARG A 24 22.63 -10.72 -17.97
CA ARG A 24 23.66 -11.64 -18.50
C ARG A 24 24.17 -12.63 -17.45
N ALA A 25 24.17 -12.29 -16.17
CA ALA A 25 24.60 -13.19 -15.08
C ALA A 25 23.73 -14.46 -14.96
N ARG A 26 22.49 -14.44 -15.45
CA ARG A 26 21.61 -15.63 -15.52
C ARG A 26 21.94 -16.57 -16.70
N LEU A 27 22.90 -16.21 -17.56
CA LEU A 27 23.12 -16.84 -18.86
C LEU A 27 24.41 -17.67 -18.97
N SER A 28 25.10 -18.02 -17.87
CA SER A 28 26.35 -18.81 -17.99
C SER A 28 26.08 -20.27 -18.41
N LYS A 29 25.67 -20.50 -19.67
CA LYS A 29 25.88 -21.77 -20.41
C LYS A 29 25.49 -21.79 -21.91
N ALA A 30 25.11 -20.70 -22.57
CA ALA A 30 24.72 -20.76 -23.99
C ALA A 30 25.74 -20.09 -24.94
N GLU A 31 26.36 -20.97 -25.72
CA GLU A 31 27.15 -20.90 -26.97
C GLU A 31 27.31 -19.59 -27.78
N HIS A 32 28.40 -19.58 -28.57
CA HIS A 32 28.86 -18.50 -29.45
C HIS A 32 27.80 -17.99 -30.46
N PRO A 33 27.81 -16.68 -30.80
CA PRO A 33 26.69 -15.95 -31.40
C PRO A 33 26.61 -16.00 -32.94
N ALA A 34 26.72 -17.17 -33.58
CA ALA A 34 26.82 -17.23 -35.05
C ALA A 34 25.54 -17.68 -35.80
N SER A 35 24.41 -17.97 -35.14
CA SER A 35 23.20 -18.47 -35.80
C SER A 35 21.94 -17.61 -35.57
N ILE A 36 21.02 -17.59 -36.55
CA ILE A 36 19.70 -16.92 -36.44
C ILE A 36 18.91 -17.43 -35.22
N SER A 37 19.04 -18.72 -34.90
CA SER A 37 18.42 -19.34 -33.73
C SER A 37 18.96 -18.76 -32.41
N ALA A 38 20.28 -18.52 -32.32
CA ALA A 38 20.88 -17.87 -31.17
C ALA A 38 20.39 -16.42 -30.99
N SER A 39 20.23 -15.68 -32.09
CA SER A 39 19.68 -14.31 -32.08
C SER A 39 18.22 -14.26 -31.61
N LEU A 40 17.37 -15.17 -32.09
CA LEU A 40 15.97 -15.26 -31.64
C LEU A 40 15.87 -15.66 -30.17
N THR A 41 16.72 -16.59 -29.72
CA THR A 41 16.80 -17.01 -28.32
C THR A 41 17.21 -15.84 -27.42
N ARG A 42 18.21 -15.06 -27.83
CA ARG A 42 18.64 -13.85 -27.11
C ARG A 42 17.52 -12.80 -27.04
N ALA A 43 16.85 -12.52 -28.15
CA ALA A 43 15.75 -11.55 -28.18
C ALA A 43 14.61 -11.97 -27.24
N ARG A 44 14.25 -13.25 -27.24
CA ARG A 44 13.26 -13.81 -26.31
C ARG A 44 13.69 -13.62 -24.85
N GLN A 45 14.93 -13.94 -24.52
CA GLN A 45 15.47 -13.77 -23.17
C GLN A 45 15.48 -12.31 -22.71
N GLN A 46 15.80 -11.38 -23.62
CA GLN A 46 15.73 -9.94 -23.34
C GLN A 46 14.31 -9.49 -23.02
N VAL A 47 13.32 -9.97 -23.78
CA VAL A 47 11.90 -9.68 -23.54
C VAL A 47 11.44 -10.28 -22.21
N GLU A 48 11.76 -11.55 -21.94
CA GLU A 48 11.43 -12.21 -20.67
C GLU A 48 12.05 -11.47 -19.47
N TRP A 49 13.33 -11.08 -19.58
CA TRP A 49 14.00 -10.28 -18.57
C TRP A 49 13.32 -8.91 -18.39
N ALA A 50 13.07 -8.17 -19.47
CA ALA A 50 12.44 -6.85 -19.41
C ALA A 50 11.03 -6.92 -18.78
N LEU A 51 10.22 -7.92 -19.16
CA LEU A 51 8.92 -8.17 -18.53
C LEU A 51 9.08 -8.50 -17.05
N SER A 52 10.06 -9.32 -16.67
CA SER A 52 10.32 -9.63 -15.26
C SER A 52 10.65 -8.37 -14.44
N ARG A 53 11.40 -7.41 -15.01
CA ARG A 53 11.70 -6.12 -14.36
C ARG A 53 10.46 -5.25 -14.27
N LEU A 54 9.69 -5.15 -15.36
CA LEU A 54 8.48 -4.34 -15.44
C LEU A 54 7.41 -4.74 -14.41
N PHE A 55 7.25 -6.05 -14.19
CA PHE A 55 6.27 -6.58 -13.23
C PHE A 55 6.82 -6.76 -11.81
N ASN A 56 8.14 -6.61 -11.62
CA ASN A 56 8.75 -6.61 -10.30
C ASN A 56 8.65 -5.22 -9.65
N LEU A 57 7.43 -4.81 -9.29
CA LEU A 57 7.12 -3.48 -8.74
C LEU A 57 7.82 -3.15 -7.41
N ARG A 58 8.43 -4.15 -6.76
CA ARG A 58 9.17 -3.99 -5.49
C ARG A 58 10.68 -4.20 -5.65
N HIS A 59 11.15 -4.38 -6.88
CA HIS A 59 12.55 -4.62 -7.21
C HIS A 59 13.16 -5.78 -6.40
N ILE A 60 12.36 -6.83 -6.17
CA ILE A 60 12.77 -8.03 -5.43
C ILE A 60 14.01 -8.65 -6.08
N GLY A 61 15.01 -8.97 -5.27
CA GLY A 61 16.26 -9.60 -5.70
C GLY A 61 17.22 -8.67 -6.45
N THR A 62 17.04 -7.34 -6.41
CA THR A 62 17.96 -6.39 -7.04
C THR A 62 18.54 -5.37 -6.08
N ARG A 63 19.59 -4.65 -6.51
CA ARG A 63 20.30 -3.64 -5.69
C ARG A 63 19.38 -2.52 -5.19
N THR A 64 18.31 -2.26 -5.92
CA THR A 64 17.30 -1.24 -5.65
C THR A 64 16.04 -1.78 -4.98
N GLN A 65 16.07 -2.99 -4.39
CA GLN A 65 14.93 -3.59 -3.70
C GLN A 65 14.31 -2.63 -2.68
N VAL A 66 12.96 -2.58 -2.66
CA VAL A 66 12.20 -1.80 -1.70
C VAL A 66 12.62 -2.14 -0.26
N LYS A 67 12.72 -1.13 0.61
CA LYS A 67 13.01 -1.33 2.04
C LYS A 67 11.87 -2.07 2.73
N ASN A 68 12.21 -2.86 3.75
CA ASN A 68 11.27 -3.59 4.61
C ASN A 68 10.42 -4.63 3.84
N VAL A 69 11.04 -5.37 2.91
CA VAL A 69 10.40 -6.56 2.34
C VAL A 69 10.26 -7.60 3.45
N PRO A 70 9.04 -8.07 3.76
CA PRO A 70 8.84 -9.05 4.82
C PRO A 70 9.47 -10.40 4.48
N ALA A 71 10.04 -11.07 5.48
CA ALA A 71 10.44 -12.47 5.37
C ALA A 71 9.22 -13.41 5.39
N PHE A 72 9.36 -14.62 4.85
CA PHE A 72 8.30 -15.64 4.93
C PHE A 72 8.09 -16.17 6.36
N SER A 73 9.07 -16.01 7.23
CA SER A 73 9.02 -16.40 8.64
C SER A 73 9.71 -15.34 9.49
N ARG A 74 9.09 -14.95 10.61
CA ARG A 74 9.72 -14.07 11.61
C ARG A 74 10.81 -14.77 12.43
N ALA A 75 10.76 -16.09 12.51
CA ALA A 75 11.73 -16.87 13.28
C ALA A 75 13.00 -17.20 12.47
N ASN A 76 12.93 -17.10 11.15
CA ASN A 76 14.06 -17.38 10.26
C ASN A 76 13.90 -16.52 9.00
N GLU A 77 14.70 -15.46 8.89
CA GLU A 77 14.63 -14.50 7.78
C GLU A 77 15.01 -15.13 6.44
N ASP A 78 15.91 -16.12 6.45
CA ASP A 78 16.38 -16.84 5.26
C ASP A 78 15.41 -17.95 4.80
N TYR A 79 14.31 -18.16 5.52
CA TYR A 79 13.36 -19.21 5.17
C TYR A 79 12.62 -18.89 3.88
N VAL A 80 12.72 -19.80 2.90
CA VAL A 80 11.87 -19.82 1.70
C VAL A 80 10.98 -21.07 1.72
N PRO A 81 9.66 -20.96 1.51
CA PRO A 81 8.79 -22.12 1.48
C PRO A 81 9.01 -22.98 0.24
N SER A 82 8.79 -24.29 0.37
CA SER A 82 8.72 -25.17 -0.80
C SER A 82 7.58 -24.77 -1.73
N ARG A 83 7.72 -25.08 -3.03
CA ARG A 83 6.73 -24.76 -4.07
C ARG A 83 5.30 -25.15 -3.68
N THR A 84 5.11 -26.38 -3.19
CA THR A 84 3.79 -26.87 -2.76
C THR A 84 3.23 -26.07 -1.59
N ARG A 85 4.05 -25.82 -0.56
CA ARG A 85 3.62 -25.04 0.62
C ARG A 85 3.28 -23.60 0.23
N PHE A 86 4.08 -23.00 -0.65
CA PHE A 86 3.82 -21.67 -1.20
C PHE A 86 2.47 -21.62 -1.91
N LEU A 87 2.23 -22.53 -2.86
CA LEU A 87 0.99 -22.57 -3.64
C LEU A 87 -0.24 -22.78 -2.75
N LEU A 88 -0.21 -23.75 -1.82
CA LEU A 88 -1.32 -24.00 -0.91
C LEU A 88 -1.67 -22.78 -0.06
N ARG A 89 -0.66 -22.11 0.53
CA ARG A 89 -0.87 -20.89 1.32
C ARG A 89 -1.47 -19.76 0.48
N ARG A 90 -0.97 -19.56 -0.75
CA ARG A 90 -1.42 -18.49 -1.64
C ARG A 90 -2.84 -18.75 -2.15
N ILE A 91 -3.17 -19.99 -2.50
CA ILE A 91 -4.54 -20.40 -2.89
C ILE A 91 -5.51 -20.16 -1.73
N PHE A 92 -5.13 -20.57 -0.52
CA PHE A 92 -5.95 -20.29 0.68
C PHE A 92 -6.16 -18.78 0.89
N THR A 93 -5.11 -17.98 0.81
CA THR A 93 -5.22 -16.51 0.91
C THR A 93 -6.14 -15.92 -0.16
N VAL A 94 -6.05 -16.41 -1.41
CA VAL A 94 -6.93 -15.97 -2.51
C VAL A 94 -8.38 -16.35 -2.23
N ALA A 95 -8.64 -17.57 -1.76
CA ALA A 95 -9.99 -18.02 -1.42
C ALA A 95 -10.59 -17.16 -0.29
N VAL A 96 -9.84 -16.92 0.79
CA VAL A 96 -10.31 -16.07 1.89
C VAL A 96 -10.54 -14.62 1.43
N ALA A 97 -9.60 -14.03 0.71
CA ALA A 97 -9.73 -12.67 0.19
C ALA A 97 -10.94 -12.53 -0.75
N TYR A 98 -11.18 -13.53 -1.60
CA TYR A 98 -12.36 -13.58 -2.45
C TYR A 98 -13.65 -13.60 -1.62
N LEU A 99 -13.75 -14.49 -0.63
CA LEU A 99 -14.93 -14.61 0.21
C LEU A 99 -15.21 -13.36 1.03
N VAL A 100 -14.17 -12.65 1.48
CA VAL A 100 -14.32 -11.35 2.16
C VAL A 100 -14.92 -10.30 1.24
N VAL A 101 -14.42 -10.17 0.01
CA VAL A 101 -14.97 -9.22 -0.97
C VAL A 101 -16.39 -9.63 -1.36
N ASP A 102 -16.64 -10.91 -1.58
CA ASP A 102 -17.98 -11.44 -1.86
C ASP A 102 -18.95 -11.10 -0.72
N LEU A 103 -18.55 -11.32 0.54
CA LEU A 103 -19.38 -11.05 1.71
C LEU A 103 -19.74 -9.57 1.81
N ILE A 104 -18.77 -8.69 1.63
CA ILE A 104 -19.00 -7.25 1.74
C ILE A 104 -19.88 -6.75 0.59
N SER A 105 -19.62 -7.21 -0.64
CA SER A 105 -20.37 -6.81 -1.83
C SER A 105 -21.74 -7.49 -1.97
N SER A 106 -21.99 -8.58 -1.23
CA SER A 106 -23.29 -9.26 -1.22
C SER A 106 -24.30 -8.64 -0.26
N GLN A 107 -23.89 -7.72 0.63
CA GLN A 107 -24.80 -7.10 1.57
C GLN A 107 -25.86 -6.26 0.85
N PRO A 108 -27.11 -6.23 1.35
CA PRO A 108 -28.12 -5.33 0.81
C PRO A 108 -27.68 -3.88 1.02
N PRO A 109 -27.97 -2.98 0.06
CA PRO A 109 -27.74 -1.56 0.28
C PRO A 109 -28.59 -1.07 1.46
N PRO A 110 -28.18 0.01 2.15
CA PRO A 110 -29.01 0.64 3.16
C PRO A 110 -30.36 1.08 2.56
N PRO A 111 -31.45 1.12 3.36
CA PRO A 111 -32.80 1.46 2.88
C PRO A 111 -32.88 2.82 2.16
N ASP A 112 -32.09 3.79 2.61
CA ASP A 112 -31.94 5.10 1.97
C ASP A 112 -30.45 5.38 1.75
N LEU A 113 -29.97 5.08 0.54
CA LEU A 113 -28.58 5.27 0.12
C LEU A 113 -28.16 6.74 0.16
N ASP A 114 -29.03 7.64 -0.29
CA ASP A 114 -28.74 9.07 -0.39
C ASP A 114 -28.64 9.69 1.01
N ALA A 115 -29.51 9.30 1.94
CA ALA A 115 -29.42 9.74 3.33
C ALA A 115 -28.27 9.08 4.10
N ALA A 116 -27.90 7.83 3.78
CA ALA A 116 -26.81 7.10 4.43
C ALA A 116 -25.43 7.68 4.07
N PHE A 117 -25.23 8.04 2.80
CA PHE A 117 -23.94 8.52 2.29
C PHE A 117 -23.96 9.99 1.86
N SER A 118 -24.88 10.80 2.42
CA SER A 118 -25.07 12.18 2.00
C SER A 118 -23.78 13.02 2.09
N PRO A 119 -23.54 13.95 1.14
CA PRO A 119 -22.36 14.84 1.17
C PRO A 119 -22.25 15.65 2.46
N HIS A 120 -23.38 16.02 3.06
CA HIS A 120 -23.46 16.72 4.33
C HIS A 120 -22.81 15.86 5.42
N LYS A 121 -23.27 14.61 5.58
CA LYS A 121 -22.75 13.69 6.59
C LYS A 121 -21.27 13.33 6.38
N GLN A 122 -20.66 13.59 5.23
CA GLN A 122 -19.27 13.22 4.94
C GLN A 122 -18.25 13.92 5.87
N TYR A 123 -18.49 15.17 6.26
CA TYR A 123 -17.57 15.96 7.09
C TYR A 123 -18.06 16.08 8.53
N VAL A 124 -17.28 15.54 9.47
CA VAL A 124 -17.61 15.48 10.91
C VAL A 124 -17.49 16.84 11.60
N PHE A 125 -16.40 17.56 11.31
CA PHE A 125 -16.00 18.73 12.08
C PHE A 125 -16.94 19.95 11.92
N SER A 126 -17.73 19.99 10.85
CA SER A 126 -18.71 21.04 10.60
C SER A 126 -20.06 20.81 11.28
N ARG A 127 -20.25 19.67 11.94
CA ARG A 127 -21.58 19.19 12.39
C ARG A 127 -21.58 18.45 13.73
N PHE A 128 -20.61 18.71 14.61
CA PHE A 128 -20.40 17.92 15.82
C PHE A 128 -21.65 17.70 16.69
N THR A 129 -22.59 18.66 16.71
CA THR A 129 -23.84 18.59 17.47
C THR A 129 -24.90 17.66 16.87
N GLU A 130 -24.72 17.22 15.63
CA GLU A 130 -25.70 16.42 14.88
C GLU A 130 -25.33 14.94 14.79
N ILE A 131 -24.13 14.56 15.23
CA ILE A 131 -23.59 13.22 15.05
C ILE A 131 -24.21 12.25 16.06
N THR A 132 -24.92 11.24 15.55
CA THR A 132 -25.53 10.19 16.38
C THR A 132 -24.59 9.01 16.59
N GLY A 133 -24.82 8.22 17.62
CA GLY A 133 -24.06 6.97 17.85
C GLY A 133 -24.22 5.96 16.70
N GLU A 134 -25.38 5.93 16.06
CA GLU A 134 -25.62 5.13 14.85
C GLU A 134 -24.75 5.58 13.68
N GLU A 135 -24.61 6.90 13.47
CA GLU A 135 -23.71 7.42 12.43
C GLU A 135 -22.26 7.05 12.71
N VAL A 136 -21.81 7.17 13.96
CA VAL A 136 -20.44 6.77 14.36
C VAL A 136 -20.20 5.29 14.08
N LEU A 137 -21.16 4.43 14.43
CA LEU A 137 -21.08 3.00 14.18
C LEU A 137 -21.07 2.69 12.68
N GLY A 138 -21.96 3.30 11.90
CA GLY A 138 -22.04 3.14 10.45
C GLY A 138 -20.75 3.60 9.75
N ARG A 139 -20.17 4.73 10.17
CA ARG A 139 -18.87 5.21 9.69
C ARG A 139 -17.75 4.23 9.99
N PHE A 140 -17.71 3.70 11.21
CA PHE A 140 -16.72 2.70 11.61
C PHE A 140 -16.83 1.42 10.76
N LEU A 141 -18.03 0.84 10.69
CA LEU A 141 -18.27 -0.40 9.93
C LEU A 141 -18.04 -0.21 8.42
N GLY A 142 -18.50 0.92 7.86
CA GLY A 142 -18.27 1.25 6.46
C GLY A 142 -16.79 1.46 6.13
N THR A 143 -16.04 2.12 7.02
CA THR A 143 -14.59 2.27 6.91
C THR A 143 -13.92 0.90 6.96
N LEU A 144 -14.26 0.06 7.93
CA LEU A 144 -13.72 -1.29 8.06
C LEU A 144 -13.99 -2.13 6.80
N ALA A 145 -15.22 -2.13 6.30
CA ALA A 145 -15.62 -2.85 5.09
C ALA A 145 -14.84 -2.34 3.86
N PHE A 146 -14.67 -1.03 3.70
CA PHE A 146 -13.89 -0.44 2.62
C PHE A 146 -12.43 -0.90 2.66
N TRP A 147 -11.76 -0.81 3.81
CA TRP A 147 -10.36 -1.21 3.96
C TRP A 147 -10.15 -2.72 3.81
N LEU A 148 -11.05 -3.55 4.34
CA LEU A 148 -11.01 -5.00 4.16
C LEU A 148 -11.19 -5.40 2.70
N SER A 149 -12.11 -4.74 1.98
CA SER A 149 -12.32 -4.98 0.55
C SER A 149 -11.08 -4.61 -0.26
N LEU A 150 -10.50 -3.45 0.00
CA LEU A 150 -9.30 -2.98 -0.70
C LEU A 150 -8.09 -3.86 -0.40
N ALA A 151 -7.87 -4.23 0.87
CA ALA A 151 -6.80 -5.13 1.26
C ALA A 151 -6.95 -6.50 0.56
N SER A 152 -8.17 -7.03 0.51
CA SER A 152 -8.47 -8.30 -0.15
C SER A 152 -8.24 -8.23 -1.66
N LEU A 153 -8.68 -7.15 -2.32
CA LEU A 153 -8.43 -6.95 -3.74
C LEU A 153 -6.93 -6.88 -4.06
N ILE A 154 -6.15 -6.17 -3.25
CA ILE A 154 -4.69 -6.10 -3.38
C ILE A 154 -4.07 -7.50 -3.23
N GLN A 155 -4.55 -8.30 -2.28
CA GLN A 155 -4.11 -9.67 -2.11
C GLN A 155 -4.45 -10.51 -3.34
N LEU A 156 -5.64 -10.40 -3.94
CA LEU A 156 -5.99 -11.11 -5.17
C LEU A 156 -5.04 -10.72 -6.33
N LEU A 157 -4.85 -9.42 -6.54
CA LEU A 157 -3.99 -8.88 -7.60
C LEU A 157 -2.52 -9.30 -7.46
N TYR A 158 -2.04 -9.56 -6.24
CA TYR A 158 -0.68 -10.03 -6.00
C TYR A 158 -0.56 -11.56 -6.05
N ASN A 159 -1.47 -12.27 -5.37
CA ASN A 159 -1.34 -13.71 -5.16
C ASN A 159 -1.74 -14.53 -6.39
N VAL A 160 -2.70 -14.08 -7.21
CA VAL A 160 -3.11 -14.82 -8.41
C VAL A 160 -1.97 -14.91 -9.43
N PRO A 161 -1.30 -13.81 -9.83
CA PRO A 161 -0.13 -13.90 -10.71
C PRO A 161 1.02 -14.71 -10.08
N ALA A 162 1.23 -14.60 -8.76
CA ALA A 162 2.25 -15.39 -8.06
C ALA A 162 1.99 -16.89 -8.16
N ILE A 163 0.73 -17.32 -7.98
CA ILE A 163 0.31 -18.71 -8.13
C ILE A 163 0.58 -19.17 -9.57
N VAL A 164 0.13 -18.40 -10.56
CA VAL A 164 0.32 -18.75 -11.98
C VAL A 164 1.81 -18.88 -12.32
N ALA A 165 2.63 -17.90 -11.93
CA ALA A 165 4.05 -17.88 -12.24
C ALA A 165 4.82 -19.02 -11.55
N VAL A 166 4.52 -19.29 -10.29
CA VAL A 166 5.17 -20.39 -9.54
C VAL A 166 4.63 -21.75 -9.98
N ALA A 167 3.35 -21.90 -10.32
CA ALA A 167 2.77 -23.17 -10.79
C ALA A 167 3.24 -23.56 -12.20
N THR A 168 3.54 -22.58 -13.05
CA THR A 168 4.08 -22.81 -14.41
C THR A 168 5.61 -22.89 -14.44
N GLY A 169 6.30 -22.53 -13.34
CA GLY A 169 7.76 -22.57 -13.27
C GLY A 169 8.45 -21.35 -13.89
N ILE A 170 7.69 -20.27 -14.16
CA ILE A 170 8.23 -18.99 -14.64
C ILE A 170 9.09 -18.31 -13.56
N SER A 171 8.76 -18.50 -12.29
CA SER A 171 9.46 -17.89 -11.16
C SER A 171 9.44 -18.79 -9.93
N GLU A 172 10.42 -18.62 -9.06
CA GLU A 172 10.51 -19.33 -7.78
C GLU A 172 9.72 -18.63 -6.66
N PRO A 173 9.31 -19.34 -5.59
CA PRO A 173 8.65 -18.75 -4.42
C PRO A 173 9.36 -17.53 -3.86
N GLU A 174 10.69 -17.52 -3.85
CA GLU A 174 11.53 -16.42 -3.36
C GLU A 174 11.31 -15.10 -4.11
N SER A 175 10.90 -15.16 -5.39
CA SER A 175 10.57 -13.96 -6.18
C SER A 175 9.27 -13.29 -5.71
N TRP A 176 8.50 -13.96 -4.84
CA TRP A 176 7.19 -13.51 -4.38
C TRP A 176 7.09 -13.48 -2.84
N PRO A 177 7.90 -12.65 -2.15
CA PRO A 177 7.83 -12.50 -0.70
C PRO A 177 6.45 -11.95 -0.28
N PRO A 178 6.03 -12.10 0.99
CA PRO A 178 4.80 -11.50 1.49
C PRO A 178 4.69 -10.01 1.12
N LEU A 179 3.47 -9.56 0.82
CA LEU A 179 3.27 -8.23 0.24
C LEU A 179 3.53 -7.10 1.24
N THR A 180 3.11 -7.32 2.48
CA THR A 180 3.17 -6.38 3.58
C THR A 180 3.60 -7.11 4.84
N GLU A 181 4.08 -6.37 5.82
CA GLU A 181 4.16 -6.86 7.18
C GLU A 181 2.76 -7.18 7.73
N TRP A 182 2.74 -7.76 8.91
CA TRP A 182 1.51 -8.00 9.66
C TRP A 182 0.81 -6.68 9.97
N MET A 183 -0.52 -6.66 9.86
CA MET A 183 -1.32 -5.46 10.17
C MET A 183 -1.11 -4.96 11.61
N SER A 184 -0.71 -5.85 12.52
CA SER A 184 -0.32 -5.49 13.89
C SER A 184 0.86 -4.51 13.95
N GLU A 185 1.72 -4.46 12.93
CA GLU A 185 2.83 -3.51 12.89
C GLU A 185 2.39 -2.08 12.53
N GLY A 186 1.17 -1.91 12.00
CA GLY A 186 0.60 -0.63 11.60
C GLY A 186 0.01 0.18 12.76
N TRP A 187 0.69 0.24 13.91
CA TRP A 187 0.22 0.96 15.10
C TRP A 187 0.46 2.48 15.06
N ASN A 188 0.94 3.02 13.94
CA ASN A 188 0.87 4.46 13.64
C ASN A 188 0.77 4.61 12.11
N LEU A 189 0.37 5.77 11.60
CA LEU A 189 0.17 6.05 10.19
C LEU A 189 1.46 5.83 9.40
N ARG A 190 2.60 6.28 9.91
CA ARG A 190 3.89 6.06 9.24
C ARG A 190 4.20 4.58 9.03
N ARG A 191 3.95 3.72 10.02
CA ARG A 191 4.14 2.27 9.94
C ARG A 191 3.03 1.59 9.16
N PHE A 192 1.80 2.07 9.25
CA PHE A 192 0.69 1.57 8.46
C PHE A 192 1.00 1.67 6.97
N TRP A 193 1.30 2.88 6.48
CA TRP A 193 1.68 3.11 5.09
C TRP A 193 3.06 2.54 4.73
N GLY A 194 3.98 2.52 5.69
CA GLY A 194 5.37 2.14 5.48
C GLY A 194 5.70 0.67 5.73
N LEU A 195 4.78 -0.17 6.19
CA LEU A 195 5.05 -1.59 6.50
C LEU A 195 3.83 -2.45 6.21
N ALA A 196 2.67 -2.06 6.74
CA ALA A 196 1.48 -2.91 6.80
C ALA A 196 0.55 -2.77 5.58
N TRP A 197 0.67 -1.68 4.81
CA TRP A 197 -0.17 -1.40 3.65
C TRP A 197 0.58 -1.56 2.31
N HIS A 198 -0.16 -1.63 1.20
CA HIS A 198 0.31 -1.85 -0.17
C HIS A 198 1.73 -1.35 -0.51
N GLN A 199 2.74 -2.24 -0.55
CA GLN A 199 4.14 -1.86 -0.77
C GLN A 199 4.57 -1.75 -2.25
N CYS A 200 3.77 -2.21 -3.23
CA CYS A 200 4.16 -2.17 -4.66
C CYS A 200 4.30 -0.76 -5.22
N LEU A 201 3.62 0.22 -4.62
CA LEU A 201 3.67 1.61 -5.08
C LEU A 201 4.77 2.42 -4.41
N ARG A 202 5.42 1.88 -3.37
CA ARG A 202 6.29 2.65 -2.50
C ARG A 202 7.45 3.29 -3.23
N GLN A 203 8.30 2.47 -3.84
CA GLN A 203 9.50 2.94 -4.53
C GLN A 203 9.15 3.91 -5.65
N PRO A 204 8.32 3.54 -6.65
CA PRO A 204 8.04 4.45 -7.75
C PRO A 204 7.47 5.79 -7.24
N LEU A 205 6.55 5.81 -6.27
CA LEU A 205 6.03 7.08 -5.74
C LEU A 205 7.11 7.89 -5.02
N THR A 206 7.94 7.26 -4.18
CA THR A 206 8.98 7.97 -3.42
C THR A 206 10.11 8.49 -4.31
N THR A 207 10.48 7.77 -5.37
CA THR A 207 11.51 8.20 -6.32
C THR A 207 11.03 9.43 -7.09
N HIS A 208 9.82 9.36 -7.67
CA HIS A 208 9.24 10.48 -8.41
C HIS A 208 9.01 11.69 -7.50
N ALA A 209 8.53 11.50 -6.27
CA ALA A 209 8.38 12.59 -5.30
C ALA A 209 9.73 13.23 -4.93
N THR A 210 10.77 12.43 -4.75
CA THR A 210 12.13 12.93 -4.46
C THR A 210 12.66 13.76 -5.61
N TYR A 211 12.50 13.27 -6.83
CA TYR A 211 12.89 13.99 -8.04
C TYR A 211 12.14 15.32 -8.19
N LEU A 212 10.81 15.31 -8.07
CA LEU A 212 9.99 16.54 -8.15
C LEU A 212 10.40 17.58 -7.11
N VAL A 213 10.61 17.16 -5.86
CA VAL A 213 11.07 18.08 -4.81
C VAL A 213 12.48 18.59 -5.10
N SER A 214 13.38 17.76 -5.63
CA SER A 214 14.73 18.19 -5.99
C SER A 214 14.76 19.22 -7.12
N LEU A 215 13.83 19.15 -8.08
CA LEU A 215 13.68 20.16 -9.13
C LEU A 215 13.18 21.50 -8.60
N LEU A 216 12.33 21.46 -7.58
CA LEU A 216 11.64 22.64 -7.04
C LEU A 216 12.36 23.27 -5.84
N SER A 217 13.37 22.61 -5.27
CA SER A 217 14.15 23.14 -4.15
C SER A 217 15.35 23.96 -4.66
N PRO A 218 15.41 25.27 -4.40
CA PRO A 218 16.63 26.05 -4.56
C PRO A 218 17.81 25.44 -3.80
N THR A 219 18.99 25.49 -4.42
CA THR A 219 20.24 25.10 -3.77
C THR A 219 20.44 25.93 -2.49
N GLY A 220 20.58 25.27 -1.34
CA GLY A 220 20.82 25.91 -0.02
C GLY A 220 19.65 25.89 0.99
N LEU A 221 18.40 25.65 0.56
CA LEU A 221 17.24 25.57 1.50
C LEU A 221 17.33 24.43 2.51
N SER A 222 18.03 23.35 2.15
CA SER A 222 18.18 22.17 3.00
C SER A 222 19.07 22.40 4.21
N GLU A 223 20.00 23.37 4.16
CA GLU A 223 20.94 23.63 5.27
C GLU A 223 20.26 24.39 6.41
N SER A 224 19.44 25.39 6.07
CA SER A 224 18.71 26.20 7.06
C SER A 224 17.43 25.53 7.58
N TRP A 225 16.81 24.65 6.79
CA TRP A 225 15.50 24.05 7.12
C TRP A 225 15.42 22.56 6.75
N PRO A 226 16.10 21.66 7.48
CA PRO A 226 16.19 20.24 7.13
C PRO A 226 14.84 19.50 7.15
N LEU A 227 13.83 20.01 7.86
CA LEU A 227 12.49 19.44 7.90
C LEU A 227 11.65 19.73 6.65
N LEU A 228 11.90 20.85 5.97
CA LEU A 228 11.13 21.27 4.81
C LEU A 228 11.23 20.27 3.64
N PRO A 229 12.43 19.89 3.14
CA PRO A 229 12.52 18.92 2.05
C PRO A 229 12.02 17.54 2.49
N ARG A 230 12.11 17.19 3.77
CA ARG A 230 11.56 15.94 4.31
C ARG A 230 10.04 15.89 4.19
N TYR A 231 9.34 16.92 4.66
CA TYR A 231 7.87 16.96 4.59
C TYR A 231 7.35 17.26 3.18
N ALA A 232 8.08 18.03 2.37
CA ALA A 232 7.76 18.22 0.96
C ALA A 232 7.77 16.88 0.21
N ARG A 233 8.80 16.04 0.42
CA ARG A 233 8.86 14.68 -0.17
C ARG A 233 7.74 13.78 0.32
N LEU A 234 7.41 13.84 1.61
CA LEU A 234 6.29 13.09 2.19
C LEU A 234 4.96 13.47 1.54
N LEU A 235 4.64 14.77 1.50
CA LEU A 235 3.40 15.28 0.92
C LEU A 235 3.34 15.03 -0.58
N ALA A 236 4.45 15.21 -1.32
CA ALA A 236 4.54 14.90 -2.74
C ALA A 236 4.30 13.40 -3.01
N THR A 237 4.85 12.50 -2.18
CA THR A 237 4.63 11.04 -2.31
C THR A 237 3.14 10.71 -2.20
N PHE A 238 2.47 11.28 -1.20
CA PHE A 238 1.02 11.08 -1.02
C PHE A 238 0.19 11.78 -2.09
N ALA A 239 0.58 12.97 -2.55
CA ALA A 239 -0.12 13.67 -3.63
C ALA A 239 -0.06 12.88 -4.94
N LEU A 240 1.11 12.32 -5.30
CA LEU A 240 1.25 11.42 -6.45
C LEU A 240 0.37 10.17 -6.30
N SER A 241 0.30 9.59 -5.10
CA SER A 241 -0.62 8.49 -4.81
C SER A 241 -2.09 8.91 -5.02
N GLY A 242 -2.46 10.09 -4.55
CA GLY A 242 -3.79 10.66 -4.72
C GLY A 242 -4.18 10.88 -6.18
N LEU A 243 -3.27 11.41 -7.00
CA LEU A 243 -3.50 11.60 -8.44
C LEU A 243 -3.76 10.27 -9.16
N LEU A 244 -3.04 9.20 -8.81
CA LEU A 244 -3.30 7.86 -9.36
C LEU A 244 -4.71 7.37 -9.00
N HIS A 245 -5.17 7.66 -7.79
CA HIS A 245 -6.51 7.25 -7.34
C HIS A 245 -7.62 8.15 -7.91
N CYS A 246 -7.34 9.42 -8.24
CA CYS A 246 -8.28 10.24 -9.02
C CYS A 246 -8.56 9.61 -10.39
N ALA A 247 -7.57 8.97 -11.03
CA ALA A 247 -7.80 8.24 -12.28
C ALA A 247 -8.72 7.02 -12.08
N ALA A 248 -8.65 6.36 -10.92
CA ALA A 248 -9.57 5.28 -10.56
C ALA A 248 -10.99 5.81 -10.27
N GLU A 249 -11.12 6.95 -9.60
CA GLU A 249 -12.41 7.63 -9.39
C GLU A 249 -13.05 8.02 -10.73
N HIS A 250 -12.27 8.57 -11.65
CA HIS A 250 -12.75 8.91 -12.99
C HIS A 250 -13.18 7.67 -13.78
N ALA A 251 -12.40 6.58 -13.73
CA ALA A 251 -12.77 5.31 -14.36
C ALA A 251 -14.05 4.69 -13.74
N ALA A 252 -14.32 4.97 -12.46
CA ALA A 252 -15.56 4.62 -11.77
C ALA A 252 -16.71 5.61 -12.01
N LEU A 253 -16.53 6.58 -12.93
CA LEU A 253 -17.52 7.61 -13.29
C LEU A 253 -17.94 8.51 -12.12
N ILE A 254 -17.07 8.68 -11.12
CA ILE A 254 -17.30 9.63 -10.03
C ILE A 254 -17.10 11.06 -10.57
N PRO A 255 -18.08 11.97 -10.36
CA PRO A 255 -17.93 13.37 -10.77
C PRO A 255 -16.71 14.03 -10.11
N SER A 256 -15.96 14.84 -10.86
CA SER A 256 -14.74 15.51 -10.34
C SER A 256 -15.00 16.40 -9.12
N ALA A 257 -16.21 16.94 -8.98
CA ALA A 257 -16.61 17.74 -7.81
C ALA A 257 -16.73 16.91 -6.52
N GLU A 258 -16.91 15.60 -6.65
CA GLU A 258 -17.04 14.66 -5.54
C GLU A 258 -15.78 13.83 -5.30
N ALA A 259 -14.86 13.81 -6.28
CA ALA A 259 -13.59 13.11 -6.21
C ALA A 259 -12.80 13.54 -4.96
N GLY A 260 -12.46 12.56 -4.13
CA GLY A 260 -11.94 12.76 -2.79
C GLY A 260 -10.52 12.23 -2.60
N ALA A 261 -10.00 11.46 -3.55
CA ALA A 261 -8.75 10.74 -3.40
C ALA A 261 -7.57 11.66 -3.07
N LEU A 262 -7.34 12.73 -3.86
CA LEU A 262 -6.18 13.62 -3.65
C LEU A 262 -6.15 14.20 -2.23
N ARG A 263 -7.30 14.72 -1.77
CA ARG A 263 -7.45 15.23 -0.40
C ARG A 263 -7.18 14.13 0.62
N TYR A 264 -7.77 12.95 0.46
CA TYR A 264 -7.59 11.82 1.37
C TYR A 264 -6.11 11.45 1.53
N PHE A 265 -5.39 11.28 0.43
CA PHE A 265 -3.98 10.88 0.48
C PHE A 265 -3.09 11.98 1.06
N ILE A 266 -3.28 13.26 0.69
CA ILE A 266 -2.53 14.37 1.30
C ILE A 266 -2.72 14.39 2.82
N MET A 267 -3.94 14.17 3.30
CA MET A 267 -4.22 14.10 4.74
C MET A 267 -3.41 13.00 5.43
N GLN A 268 -3.10 11.88 4.79
CA GLN A 268 -2.23 10.86 5.38
C GLN A 268 -0.82 11.39 5.68
N GLY A 269 -0.28 12.21 4.79
CA GLY A 269 0.99 12.91 5.02
C GLY A 269 0.90 13.89 6.19
N VAL A 270 -0.20 14.64 6.29
CA VAL A 270 -0.46 15.55 7.42
C VAL A 270 -0.57 14.77 8.73
N GLY A 271 -1.27 13.63 8.75
CA GLY A 271 -1.38 12.78 9.93
C GLY A 271 -0.01 12.28 10.41
N ILE A 272 0.87 11.91 9.50
CA ILE A 272 2.26 11.54 9.82
C ILE A 272 3.07 12.74 10.35
N MET A 273 2.82 13.96 9.87
CA MET A 273 3.45 15.17 10.43
C MET A 273 2.96 15.45 11.85
N VAL A 274 1.68 15.19 12.15
CA VAL A 274 1.12 15.25 13.51
C VAL A 274 1.79 14.22 14.41
N GLU A 275 1.97 12.99 13.95
CA GLU A 275 2.70 11.95 14.69
C GLU A 275 4.14 12.38 15.01
N ASP A 276 4.87 12.92 14.03
CA ASP A 276 6.23 13.42 14.22
C ASP A 276 6.27 14.58 15.24
N ALA A 277 5.28 15.47 15.22
CA ALA A 277 5.19 16.59 16.15
C ALA A 277 4.92 16.12 17.59
N VAL A 278 3.96 15.21 17.78
CA VAL A 278 3.64 14.63 19.09
C VAL A 278 4.84 13.86 19.64
N ALA A 279 5.51 13.04 18.81
CA ALA A 279 6.71 12.32 19.21
C ALA A 279 7.84 13.29 19.59
N GLY A 280 8.01 14.39 18.84
CA GLY A 280 9.00 15.42 19.15
C GLY A 280 8.75 16.15 20.46
N LEU A 281 7.49 16.50 20.76
CA LEU A 281 7.10 17.11 22.04
C LEU A 281 7.33 16.15 23.21
N TRP A 282 6.92 14.90 23.06
CA TRP A 282 7.11 13.85 24.07
C TRP A 282 8.59 13.62 24.39
N GLN A 283 9.44 13.51 23.36
CA GLN A 283 10.89 13.35 23.54
C GLN A 283 11.54 14.56 24.19
N ARG A 284 11.08 15.78 23.89
CA ARG A 284 11.58 17.00 24.54
C ARG A 284 11.21 17.03 26.01
N GLN A 285 9.99 16.65 26.35
CA GLN A 285 9.53 16.57 27.73
C GLN A 285 10.33 15.52 28.51
N GLN A 286 10.51 14.32 27.96
CA GLN A 286 11.34 13.27 28.59
C GLN A 286 12.79 13.72 28.78
N ARG A 287 13.41 14.33 27.77
CA ARG A 287 14.76 14.89 27.91
C ARG A 287 14.83 15.99 28.96
N GLN A 288 13.78 16.80 29.10
CA GLN A 288 13.73 17.85 30.11
C GLN A 288 13.58 17.27 31.53
N GLU A 289 12.79 16.21 31.70
CA GLU A 289 12.64 15.47 32.96
C GLU A 289 13.92 14.70 33.32
N ASP A 290 14.54 14.01 32.35
CA ASP A 290 15.81 13.28 32.53
C ASP A 290 16.99 14.24 32.83
N CYS A 291 17.04 15.41 32.19
CA CYS A 291 18.03 16.47 32.49
C CYS A 291 17.84 17.10 33.89
N VAL A 292 16.64 16.99 34.49
CA VAL A 292 16.37 17.43 35.86
C VAL A 292 16.70 16.33 36.87
N GLU A 293 16.59 15.05 36.50
CA GLU A 293 16.71 13.94 37.44
C GLU A 293 18.08 13.25 37.54
N LYS A 294 19.00 13.28 36.55
CA LYS A 294 20.37 12.76 36.79
C LYS A 294 21.40 13.05 35.68
N GLY A 295 22.54 13.59 36.09
CA GLY A 295 23.83 13.10 35.60
C GLY A 295 24.07 11.67 36.10
N GLU A 296 24.78 10.86 35.32
CA GLU A 296 25.07 9.43 35.52
C GLU A 296 23.96 8.46 35.07
N SER A 297 24.00 8.06 33.79
CA SER A 297 24.48 6.73 33.36
C SER A 297 23.95 6.36 31.97
N GLU A 298 24.88 5.96 31.11
CA GLU A 298 24.67 5.40 29.78
C GLU A 298 23.85 4.09 29.81
N GLY A 299 23.18 3.80 28.69
CA GLY A 299 22.53 2.51 28.46
C GLY A 299 21.77 2.47 27.14
N GLU A 300 22.50 2.30 26.04
CA GLU A 300 21.96 1.87 24.74
C GLU A 300 21.36 0.46 24.89
N GLY A 301 20.06 0.41 25.15
CA GLY A 301 19.24 -0.80 25.01
C GLY A 301 17.95 -0.38 24.31
N GLY A 302 17.73 -0.90 23.09
CA GLY A 302 16.51 -0.64 22.32
C GLY A 302 15.28 -1.07 23.13
N LYS A 303 14.67 -0.13 23.85
CA LYS A 303 13.50 -0.41 24.69
C LYS A 303 12.35 -0.87 23.80
N GLU A 304 11.96 -2.12 23.98
CA GLU A 304 10.77 -2.68 23.34
C GLU A 304 9.57 -1.75 23.62
N VAL A 305 8.88 -1.33 22.55
CA VAL A 305 7.77 -0.38 22.68
C VAL A 305 6.67 -1.01 23.53
N ARG A 306 6.35 -0.37 24.67
CA ARG A 306 5.32 -0.84 25.62
C ARG A 306 3.99 -1.11 24.89
N MET A 307 3.31 -2.20 25.25
CA MET A 307 2.08 -2.63 24.57
C MET A 307 0.97 -1.55 24.55
N TRP A 308 0.82 -0.79 25.63
CA TRP A 308 -0.18 0.28 25.68
C TRP A 308 0.09 1.41 24.66
N VAL A 309 1.36 1.66 24.30
CA VAL A 309 1.72 2.63 23.26
C VAL A 309 1.26 2.12 21.90
N LYS A 310 1.44 0.81 21.63
CA LYS A 310 0.92 0.18 20.42
C LYS A 310 -0.61 0.24 20.37
N ALA A 311 -1.27 -0.02 21.49
CA ALA A 311 -2.74 0.05 21.59
C ALA A 311 -3.28 1.47 21.34
N ALA A 312 -2.68 2.48 21.98
CA ALA A 312 -3.02 3.89 21.74
C ALA A 312 -2.77 4.31 20.29
N GLY A 313 -1.66 3.82 19.72
CA GLY A 313 -1.34 4.04 18.32
C GLY A 313 -2.32 3.38 17.34
N TRP A 314 -2.77 2.15 17.59
CA TRP A 314 -3.83 1.53 16.79
C TRP A 314 -5.13 2.32 16.89
N ALA A 315 -5.52 2.77 18.09
CA ALA A 315 -6.70 3.61 18.27
C ALA A 315 -6.58 4.89 17.45
N TRP A 316 -5.42 5.55 17.47
CA TRP A 316 -5.12 6.71 16.64
C TRP A 316 -5.28 6.42 15.13
N VAL A 317 -4.70 5.34 14.63
CA VAL A 317 -4.81 4.94 13.21
C VAL A 317 -6.26 4.69 12.83
N VAL A 318 -7.01 3.95 13.66
CA VAL A 318 -8.43 3.66 13.42
C VAL A 318 -9.25 4.95 13.39
N LEU A 319 -9.10 5.82 14.39
CA LEU A 319 -9.82 7.10 14.45
C LEU A 319 -9.48 7.99 13.25
N TRP A 320 -8.21 8.06 12.86
CA TRP A 320 -7.76 8.80 11.69
C TRP A 320 -8.41 8.29 10.41
N GLN A 321 -8.48 6.97 10.24
CA GLN A 321 -9.06 6.36 9.05
C GLN A 321 -10.59 6.52 9.04
N VAL A 322 -11.27 6.35 10.17
CA VAL A 322 -12.73 6.57 10.29
C VAL A 322 -13.10 8.01 9.99
N TRP A 323 -12.24 8.97 10.32
CA TRP A 323 -12.44 10.37 9.98
C TRP A 323 -12.19 10.65 8.50
N THR A 324 -11.04 10.23 7.96
CA THR A 324 -10.57 10.67 6.63
C THR A 324 -11.16 9.84 5.48
N THR A 325 -11.37 8.54 5.68
CA THR A 325 -11.79 7.57 4.64
C THR A 325 -13.16 7.88 4.02
N PRO A 326 -14.18 8.32 4.78
CA PRO A 326 -15.47 8.72 4.20
C PRO A 326 -15.33 9.76 3.10
N GLY A 327 -14.35 10.66 3.22
CA GLY A 327 -14.06 11.68 2.22
C GLY A 327 -13.61 11.15 0.85
N TRP A 328 -13.25 9.87 0.75
CA TRP A 328 -12.84 9.16 -0.48
C TRP A 328 -13.77 8.00 -0.82
N SER A 329 -14.22 7.23 0.16
CA SER A 329 -15.03 6.03 -0.03
C SER A 329 -16.52 6.31 -0.30
N TRP A 330 -17.11 7.36 0.28
CA TRP A 330 -18.54 7.62 0.14
C TRP A 330 -18.99 8.01 -1.27
N PRO A 331 -18.20 8.75 -2.07
CA PRO A 331 -18.48 8.91 -3.49
C PRO A 331 -18.66 7.57 -4.24
N PHE A 332 -17.79 6.57 -3.99
CA PHE A 332 -17.99 5.23 -4.57
C PHE A 332 -19.29 4.58 -4.11
N ALA A 333 -19.64 4.71 -2.83
CA ALA A 333 -20.90 4.15 -2.31
C ALA A 333 -22.14 4.80 -2.93
N ARG A 334 -22.12 6.12 -3.16
CA ARG A 334 -23.23 6.87 -3.78
C ARG A 334 -23.42 6.53 -5.27
N HIS A 335 -22.33 6.32 -6.00
CA HIS A 335 -22.37 6.02 -7.43
C HIS A 335 -22.32 4.53 -7.75
N ALA A 336 -22.29 3.66 -6.74
CA ALA A 336 -22.37 2.21 -6.94
C ALA A 336 -23.72 1.86 -7.57
N ARG A 337 -23.71 0.97 -8.58
CA ARG A 337 -24.91 0.48 -9.25
C ARG A 337 -25.18 -0.96 -8.82
N PRO A 338 -26.06 -1.20 -7.82
CA PRO A 338 -26.33 -2.54 -7.34
C PRO A 338 -26.74 -3.48 -8.48
N GLY A 339 -26.10 -4.66 -8.55
CA GLY A 339 -26.38 -5.68 -9.57
C GLY A 339 -25.64 -5.50 -10.90
N VAL A 340 -25.20 -4.28 -11.23
CA VAL A 340 -24.35 -3.99 -12.39
C VAL A 340 -22.88 -4.04 -11.97
N ASP A 341 -22.53 -3.27 -10.94
CA ASP A 341 -21.16 -3.22 -10.43
C ASP A 341 -20.91 -4.43 -9.55
N ARG A 342 -19.96 -5.27 -9.97
CA ARG A 342 -19.55 -6.48 -9.23
C ARG A 342 -18.08 -6.40 -8.90
N MET A 343 -17.76 -6.54 -7.61
CA MET A 343 -16.36 -6.61 -7.16
C MET A 343 -15.73 -7.98 -7.41
N VAL A 344 -16.56 -9.02 -7.57
CA VAL A 344 -16.15 -10.39 -7.91
C VAL A 344 -16.95 -10.93 -9.10
N PRO A 345 -16.39 -11.84 -9.93
CA PRO A 345 -17.08 -12.37 -11.10
C PRO A 345 -18.40 -13.12 -10.79
N GLY A 346 -18.49 -13.77 -9.63
CA GLY A 346 -19.69 -14.47 -9.17
C GLY A 346 -19.77 -14.50 -7.64
N SER A 347 -20.98 -14.62 -7.09
CA SER A 347 -21.18 -14.59 -5.64
C SER A 347 -21.50 -15.99 -5.11
N VAL A 348 -20.61 -16.54 -4.28
CA VAL A 348 -20.84 -17.80 -3.56
C VAL A 348 -21.87 -17.57 -2.47
N ILE A 349 -21.82 -16.42 -1.81
CA ILE A 349 -22.71 -16.10 -0.69
C ILE A 349 -24.15 -15.94 -1.15
N ARG A 350 -24.39 -15.27 -2.29
CA ARG A 350 -25.75 -15.19 -2.85
C ARG A 350 -26.26 -16.55 -3.31
N LEU A 351 -25.40 -17.42 -3.85
CA LEU A 351 -25.78 -18.78 -4.21
C LEU A 351 -26.20 -19.60 -2.99
N LEU A 352 -25.45 -19.51 -1.89
CA LEU A 352 -25.80 -20.17 -0.63
C LEU A 352 -27.09 -19.61 -0.02
N ALA A 353 -27.29 -18.29 -0.07
CA ALA A 353 -28.49 -17.65 0.43
C ALA A 353 -29.75 -17.95 -0.41
N ALA A 354 -29.59 -18.23 -1.71
CA ALA A 354 -30.70 -18.61 -2.60
C ALA A 354 -31.08 -20.10 -2.51
N GLY A 355 -30.20 -20.93 -1.94
CA GLY A 355 -30.43 -22.37 -1.75
C GLY A 355 -30.89 -22.75 -0.34
N ALA A 356 -30.92 -21.80 0.59
CA ALA A 356 -31.48 -21.90 1.94
C ALA A 356 -32.89 -21.31 1.97
#